data_AF-A0A526YDQ3-F1
#
_entry.id   AF-A0A526YDQ3-F1
#
_cell.length_a   1.000
_cell.length_b   1.000
_cell.length_c   1.000
_cell.angle_alpha   90.00
_cell.angle_beta   90.00
_cell.angle_gamma   90.00
#
_symmetry.space_group_name_H-M   'P 1'
#
loop_
_entity.id
_entity.type
_entity.pdbx_description
1 polymer ?
#
loop_
_entity_poly.entity_id
_entity_poly.type
_entity_poly.pdbx_seq_one_letter_code
_entity_poly.pdbx_strand_id
1 'polypeptide(L)' 'AEAHQRVGAEGVITTDFSVTTETTLDVVEGMSFDRGYLSHHMVTDQEKMEAVLERPYILMTDLKIKEPEALD' A
#
# COMPACT_ATOMS: atom_id res chain seq x y z
N ALA A 1 15.02 -12.90 -12.73
CA ALA A 1 14.04 -14.00 -12.80
C ALA A 1 13.58 -14.47 -11.42
N GLU A 2 14.41 -14.36 -10.39
CA GLU A 2 14.13 -14.84 -9.03
C GLU A 2 12.89 -14.22 -8.38
N ALA A 3 12.66 -12.92 -8.56
CA ALA A 3 11.48 -12.22 -8.05
C ALA A 3 10.15 -12.79 -8.60
N HIS A 4 10.06 -12.99 -9.93
CA HIS A 4 8.85 -13.55 -10.57
C HIS A 4 8.50 -14.96 -10.07
N GLN A 5 9.51 -15.78 -9.79
CA GLN A 5 9.30 -17.16 -9.34
C GLN A 5 8.78 -17.23 -7.90
N ARG A 6 9.08 -16.21 -7.08
CA ARG A 6 8.77 -16.15 -5.65
C ARG A 6 7.45 -15.44 -5.36
N VAL A 7 7.07 -14.49 -6.21
CA VAL A 7 5.88 -13.65 -6.09
C VAL A 7 4.65 -14.29 -6.78
N GLY A 8 4.85 -15.20 -7.75
CA GLY A 8 3.78 -15.85 -8.49
C GLY A 8 3.19 -14.96 -9.59
N ALA A 9 2.14 -15.43 -10.27
CA ALA A 9 1.53 -14.72 -11.41
C ALA A 9 0.75 -13.45 -11.03
N GLU A 10 0.29 -13.35 -9.78
CA GLU A 10 -0.63 -12.30 -9.29
C GLU A 10 0.04 -11.26 -8.39
N GLY A 11 1.33 -11.41 -8.07
CA GLY A 11 1.96 -10.53 -7.10
C GLY A 11 2.62 -9.30 -7.73
N VAL A 12 2.65 -8.22 -6.94
CA VAL A 12 3.13 -6.90 -7.36
C VAL A 12 4.62 -6.77 -7.09
N ILE A 13 5.38 -6.26 -8.06
CA ILE A 13 6.81 -5.99 -7.94
C ILE A 13 7.01 -4.48 -7.94
N THR A 14 7.44 -3.93 -6.80
CA THR A 14 7.88 -2.53 -6.69
C THR A 14 9.40 -2.49 -6.75
N THR A 15 9.96 -1.52 -7.47
CA THR A 15 11.43 -1.36 -7.60
C THR A 15 11.85 -0.02 -7.03
N ASP A 16 12.71 -0.05 -6.02
CA ASP A 16 13.37 1.13 -5.46
C ASP A 16 14.84 1.18 -5.89
N PHE A 17 15.33 2.37 -6.24
CA PHE A 17 16.73 2.58 -6.57
C PHE A 17 17.55 2.73 -5.28
N SER A 18 18.18 1.65 -4.82
CA SER A 18 19.17 1.72 -3.75
C SER A 18 20.53 2.18 -4.29
N VAL A 19 21.24 3.02 -3.53
CA VAL A 19 22.57 3.56 -3.89
C VAL A 19 23.68 2.51 -3.68
N THR A 20 23.36 1.39 -3.03
CA THR A 20 24.29 0.28 -2.73
C THR A 20 24.47 -0.67 -3.90
N THR A 21 25.66 -1.26 -4.04
CA THR A 21 26.00 -2.22 -5.12
C THR A 21 25.29 -3.56 -4.98
N GLU A 22 24.68 -3.84 -3.82
CA GLU A 22 23.93 -5.07 -3.56
C GLU A 22 22.45 -4.92 -3.90
N THR A 23 21.91 -5.90 -4.64
CA THR A 23 20.47 -6.00 -4.93
C THR A 23 19.79 -6.82 -3.85
N THR A 24 18.96 -6.18 -3.03
CA THR A 24 18.13 -6.85 -2.02
C THR A 24 16.72 -7.12 -2.59
N LEU A 25 16.17 -8.29 -2.27
CA LEU A 25 14.81 -8.69 -2.65
C LEU A 25 14.02 -8.99 -1.37
N ASP A 26 13.11 -8.10 -1.01
CA ASP A 26 12.20 -8.30 0.13
C ASP A 26 10.82 -8.73 -0.38
N VAL A 27 10.31 -9.85 0.15
CA VAL A 27 8.97 -10.35 -0.14
C VAL A 27 8.10 -10.06 1.08
N VAL A 28 7.09 -9.22 0.91
CA VAL A 28 6.11 -8.89 1.96
C VAL A 28 4.82 -9.65 1.70
N GLU A 29 4.38 -10.42 2.70
CA GLU A 29 3.05 -11.04 2.66
C GLU A 29 1.99 -9.97 2.90
N GLY A 30 1.22 -9.66 1.85
CA GLY A 30 0.21 -8.60 1.88
C GLY A 30 -0.57 -8.52 0.57
N MET A 31 -1.42 -7.52 0.47
CA MET A 31 -2.20 -7.22 -0.74
C MET A 31 -1.96 -5.77 -1.14
N SER A 32 -1.73 -5.53 -2.42
CA SER A 32 -1.67 -4.20 -2.99
C SER A 32 -3.03 -3.82 -3.57
N PHE A 33 -3.37 -2.54 -3.48
CA PHE A 33 -4.55 -1.96 -4.09
C PHE A 33 -4.15 -0.81 -4.99
N ASP A 34 -4.77 -0.69 -6.17
CA ASP A 34 -4.52 0.42 -7.11
C ASP A 34 -5.16 1.76 -6.66
N ARG A 35 -5.64 1.85 -5.40
CA ARG A 35 -6.25 3.07 -4.84
C ARG A 35 -5.45 3.60 -3.68
N GLY A 36 -5.09 4.88 -3.76
CA GLY A 36 -4.46 5.64 -2.69
C GLY A 36 -5.44 6.32 -1.74
N TYR A 37 -4.95 7.28 -0.96
CA TYR A 37 -5.75 8.10 -0.06
C TYR A 37 -6.71 9.03 -0.81
N LEU A 38 -7.89 9.28 -0.22
CA LEU A 38 -8.91 10.15 -0.81
C LEU A 38 -8.57 11.64 -0.71
N SER A 39 -7.84 12.02 0.34
CA SER A 39 -7.48 13.40 0.64
C SER A 39 -6.01 13.50 1.07
N HIS A 40 -5.33 14.56 0.65
CA HIS A 40 -3.95 14.85 1.04
C HIS A 40 -3.75 14.97 2.55
N HIS A 41 -4.82 15.31 3.30
CA HIS A 41 -4.78 15.36 4.76
C HIS A 41 -4.55 13.97 5.41
N MET A 42 -4.66 12.89 4.66
CA MET A 42 -4.38 11.52 5.14
C MET A 42 -2.90 11.13 5.03
N VAL A 43 -2.07 11.98 4.41
CA VAL A 43 -0.62 11.75 4.30
C VAL A 43 0.02 11.88 5.68
N THR A 44 0.79 10.86 6.06
CA THR A 44 1.55 10.84 7.33
C THR A 44 3.04 11.04 7.10
N ASP A 45 3.55 10.61 5.95
CA ASP A 45 4.92 10.89 5.49
C ASP A 45 4.85 11.94 4.36
N GLN A 46 5.18 13.18 4.68
CA GLN A 46 5.11 14.31 3.74
C GLN A 46 6.26 14.33 2.73
N GLU A 47 7.40 13.71 3.05
CA GLU A 47 8.55 13.69 2.14
C GLU A 47 8.28 12.71 0.99
N LYS A 48 7.69 11.55 1.32
CA LYS A 48 7.34 10.51 0.36
C LYS A 48 5.92 10.63 -0.21
N MET A 49 5.10 11.49 0.38
CA MET A 49 3.67 11.64 0.05
C MET A 49 2.87 10.34 0.26
N GLU A 50 3.12 9.66 1.38
CA GLU A 50 2.55 8.36 1.73
C GLU A 50 1.68 8.40 3.00
N ALA A 51 0.68 7.52 3.05
CA ALA A 51 -0.13 7.27 4.24
C ALA A 51 0.31 5.94 4.87
N VAL A 52 1.09 6.04 5.95
CA VAL A 52 1.69 4.91 6.66
C VAL A 52 1.01 4.75 8.02
N LEU A 53 0.32 3.63 8.22
CA LEU A 53 -0.45 3.34 9.43
C LEU A 53 0.04 2.05 10.09
N GLU A 54 0.24 2.08 11.41
CA GLU A 54 0.57 0.88 12.19
C GLU A 54 -0.70 0.16 12.66
N ARG A 55 -0.84 -1.13 12.32
CA ARG A 55 -1.98 -1.98 12.69
C ARG A 55 -3.35 -1.29 12.46
N PRO A 56 -3.64 -0.84 11.22
CA PRO A 56 -4.89 -0.15 10.93
C PRO A 56 -6.09 -1.08 11.05
N TYR A 57 -7.23 -0.53 11.44
CA TYR A 57 -8.53 -1.17 11.22
C TYR A 57 -8.91 -1.00 9.75
N ILE A 58 -9.47 -2.06 9.14
CA ILE A 58 -9.92 -2.06 7.74
C ILE A 58 -11.45 -2.07 7.74
N LEU A 59 -12.06 -1.00 7.21
CA LEU A 59 -13.50 -0.93 6.98
C LEU A 59 -13.81 -1.35 5.55
N MET A 60 -14.65 -2.38 5.38
CA MET A 60 -15.13 -2.84 4.08
C MET A 60 -16.63 -2.61 3.98
N THR A 61 -17.06 -1.87 2.96
CA THR A 61 -18.47 -1.61 2.68
C THR A 61 -18.71 -1.52 1.17
N ASP A 62 -19.90 -1.92 0.73
CA ASP A 62 -20.41 -1.78 -0.63
C ASP A 62 -21.17 -0.46 -0.85
N LEU A 63 -21.38 0.32 0.22
CA LEU A 63 -22.10 1.59 0.20
C LEU A 63 -21.15 2.79 0.08
N LYS A 64 -21.63 3.85 -0.58
CA LYS A 64 -20.91 5.14 -0.60
C LYS A 64 -21.09 5.85 0.73
N ILE A 65 -19.99 6.16 1.41
CA ILE A 65 -19.97 7.03 2.59
C ILE A 65 -20.06 8.48 2.11
N LYS A 66 -21.20 9.13 2.36
CA LYS A 66 -21.45 10.53 1.97
C LYS A 66 -21.53 11.46 3.17
N GLU A 67 -22.11 10.97 4.27
CA GLU A 67 -22.41 11.74 5.47
C GLU A 67 -21.88 10.99 6.69
N PRO A 68 -21.41 11.69 7.73
CA PRO A 68 -20.85 11.06 8.94
C PRO A 68 -21.85 10.15 9.66
N GLU A 69 -23.14 10.50 9.60
CA GLU A 69 -24.25 9.82 10.27
C GLU A 69 -24.56 8.43 9.68
N ALA A 70 -24.04 8.12 8.49
CA ALA A 70 -24.25 6.83 7.84
C ALA A 70 -23.37 5.69 8.40
N LEU A 71 -22.56 5.98 9.42
CA LEU A 71 -21.59 5.06 10.03
C LEU A 71 -21.93 4.64 11.47
N ASP A 72 -23.06 5.12 12.02
CA ASP A 72 -23.61 4.69 13.32
C ASP A 72 -24.49 3.42 13.20
#